data_AF-A0A5D8QGC5-F1
#
_entry.id   AF-A0A5D8QGC5-F1
#
_cell.length_a   1.000
_cell.length_b   1.000
_cell.length_c   1.000
_cell.angle_alpha   90.00
_cell.angle_beta   90.00
_cell.angle_gamma   90.00
#
_symmetry.space_group_name_H-M   'P 1'
#
loop_
_entity.id
_entity.type
_entity.pdbx_description
1 polymer ?
#
loop_
_entity_poly.entity_id
_entity_poly.type
_entity_poly.pdbx_seq_one_letter_code
_entity_poly.pdbx_strand_id
1 'polypeptide(L)' 'MVKKTDIVRELVKAGEYKKALKIAKDFRLGITPAQSNSMKKAYECMVHSRFYLSIGEDVPKRIEEGVNVLVGLYG' A
#
# COMPACT_ATOMS: atom_id res chain seq x y z
N MET A 1 0.74 -21.03 -12.93
CA MET A 1 -0.12 -20.14 -12.13
C MET A 1 0.70 -18.95 -11.68
N VAL A 2 0.31 -17.71 -12.00
CA VAL A 2 1.04 -16.51 -11.57
C VAL A 2 0.65 -16.19 -10.12
N LYS A 3 1.64 -16.01 -9.23
CA LYS A 3 1.35 -15.67 -7.83
C LYS A 3 1.07 -14.17 -7.71
N LYS A 4 0.09 -13.81 -6.89
CA LYS A 4 -0.22 -12.39 -6.60
C LYS A 4 0.99 -11.61 -6.09
N THR A 5 1.86 -12.26 -5.30
CA THR A 5 3.10 -11.66 -4.80
C THR A 5 4.05 -11.29 -5.93
N ASP A 6 4.17 -12.11 -6.98
CA ASP A 6 5.03 -11.81 -8.12
C ASP A 6 4.50 -10.61 -8.91
N ILE A 7 3.17 -10.53 -9.08
CA ILE A 7 2.51 -9.35 -9.68
C ILE A 7 2.81 -8.09 -8.87
N VAL A 8 2.72 -8.16 -7.53
CA VAL A 8 3.02 -7.03 -6.65
C VAL A 8 4.47 -6.59 -6.81
N ARG A 9 5.45 -7.52 -6.85
CA ARG A 9 6.86 -7.18 -7.06
C ARG A 9 7.11 -6.46 -8.37
N GLU A 10 6.52 -6.93 -9.46
CA GLU A 10 6.66 -6.27 -10.76
C GLU A 10 6.02 -4.87 -10.78
N LEU A 11 4.87 -4.70 -10.12
CA LEU A 11 4.25 -3.38 -9.96
C LEU A 11 5.11 -2.44 -9.10
N VAL A 12 5.75 -2.94 -8.04
CA VAL A 12 6.66 -2.16 -7.19
C VAL A 12 7.88 -1.71 -8.00
N LYS A 13 8.51 -2.59 -8.78
CA LYS A 13 9.63 -2.25 -9.67
C LYS A 13 9.25 -1.22 -10.73
N ALA A 14 8.01 -1.27 -11.22
CA ALA A 14 7.48 -0.31 -12.19
C ALA A 14 7.06 1.03 -11.55
N GLY A 15 7.16 1.20 -10.23
CA GLY A 15 6.70 2.41 -9.52
C GLY A 15 5.16 2.54 -9.46
N GLU A 16 4.43 1.48 -9.80
CA GLU A 16 2.98 1.43 -9.89
C GLU A 16 2.34 1.17 -8.51
N TYR A 17 2.70 1.99 -7.52
CA TYR A 17 2.40 1.73 -6.10
C TYR A 17 0.92 1.65 -5.79
N LYS A 18 0.07 2.47 -6.43
CA LYS A 18 -1.39 2.39 -6.23
C LYS A 18 -1.94 1.02 -6.64
N LYS A 19 -1.46 0.47 -7.76
CA LYS A 19 -1.86 -0.86 -8.26
C LYS A 19 -1.31 -1.96 -7.35
N ALA A 20 -0.06 -1.82 -6.91
CA ALA A 20 0.56 -2.77 -5.99
C ALA A 20 -0.17 -2.82 -4.63
N LEU A 21 -0.42 -1.66 -4.02
CA LEU A 21 -1.16 -1.53 -2.76
C LEU A 21 -2.58 -2.08 -2.86
N LYS A 22 -3.27 -1.89 -4.00
CA LYS A 22 -4.62 -2.46 -4.24
C LYS A 22 -4.66 -3.97 -4.02
N ILE A 23 -3.58 -4.68 -4.36
CA ILE A 23 -3.45 -6.13 -4.21
C ILE A 23 -2.91 -6.45 -2.81
N ALA A 24 -1.80 -5.80 -2.41
CA ALA A 24 -1.06 -6.13 -1.20
C ALA A 24 -1.85 -5.84 0.09
N LYS A 25 -2.80 -4.89 0.07
CA LYS A 25 -3.65 -4.55 1.24
C LYS A 25 -4.45 -5.75 1.78
N ASP A 26 -4.68 -6.78 0.97
CA ASP A 26 -5.46 -7.96 1.33
C ASP A 26 -4.57 -9.16 1.73
N PHE A 27 -3.24 -9.03 1.66
CA PHE A 27 -2.31 -10.07 2.13
C PHE A 27 -2.39 -10.23 3.66
N ARG A 28 -2.13 -11.46 4.13
CA ARG A 28 -2.20 -11.82 5.55
C ARG A 28 -1.00 -12.62 6.04
N LEU A 29 -0.39 -13.42 5.16
CA LEU A 29 0.77 -14.25 5.50
C LEU A 29 2.06 -13.43 5.37
N GLY A 30 2.93 -13.54 6.37
CA GLY A 30 4.26 -12.91 6.35
C GLY A 30 4.25 -11.39 6.55
N ILE A 31 3.14 -10.80 7.03
CA ILE A 31 3.07 -9.37 7.36
C ILE A 31 2.41 -9.17 8.73
N THR A 32 2.86 -8.14 9.44
CA THR A 32 2.25 -7.76 10.73
C THR A 32 0.94 -6.99 10.53
N PRO A 33 0.06 -6.95 11.54
CA PRO A 33 -1.15 -6.11 11.50
C PRO A 33 -0.84 -4.63 11.24
N ALA A 34 0.27 -4.11 11.81
CA ALA A 34 0.70 -2.73 11.60
C ALA A 34 1.08 -2.47 10.12
N GLN A 35 1.84 -3.38 9.50
CA GLN A 35 2.18 -3.30 8.08
C GLN A 35 0.96 -3.39 7.18
N SER A 36 0.03 -4.31 7.48
CA SER A 36 -1.25 -4.45 6.76
C SER A 36 -2.06 -3.16 6.83
N ASN A 37 -2.19 -2.57 8.02
CA ASN A 37 -2.92 -1.33 8.23
C ASN A 37 -2.26 -0.14 7.52
N SER A 38 -0.93 -0.04 7.55
CA SER A 38 -0.19 1.01 6.85
C SER A 38 -0.43 0.95 5.33
N MET A 39 -0.32 -0.24 4.72
CA MET A 39 -0.60 -0.42 3.29
C MET A 39 -2.06 -0.13 2.92
N LYS A 40 -3.03 -0.57 3.75
CA LYS A 40 -4.45 -0.26 3.54
C LYS A 40 -4.70 1.24 3.58
N LYS A 41 -4.18 1.93 4.60
CA LYS A 41 -4.42 3.36 4.79
C LYS A 41 -3.76 4.18 3.69
N ALA A 42 -2.57 3.80 3.22
CA ALA A 42 -1.95 4.41 2.04
C ALA A 42 -2.83 4.25 0.79
N TYR A 43 -3.35 3.05 0.52
CA TYR A 43 -4.26 2.83 -0.61
C TYR A 43 -5.52 3.69 -0.51
N GLU A 44 -6.15 3.71 0.67
CA GLU A 44 -7.35 4.50 0.91
C GLU A 44 -7.08 6.01 0.78
N CYS A 45 -5.93 6.50 1.25
CA CYS A 45 -5.51 7.89 1.04
C CYS A 45 -5.31 8.21 -0.45
N MET A 46 -4.84 7.26 -1.27
CA MET A 46 -4.71 7.43 -2.73
C MET A 46 -6.04 7.38 -3.50
N VAL A 47 -7.10 6.84 -2.91
CA VAL A 47 -8.42 6.66 -3.56
C VAL A 47 -9.45 7.68 -3.03
N HIS A 48 -9.40 7.97 -1.73
CA HIS A 48 -10.35 8.80 -1.00
C HIS A 48 -9.64 9.96 -0.28
N SER A 49 -8.65 10.58 -0.93
CA SER A 49 -7.83 11.66 -0.36
C SER A 49 -8.67 12.79 0.25
N ARG A 50 -9.75 13.21 -0.42
CA ARG A 50 -10.64 14.27 0.08
C ARG A 50 -11.25 13.96 1.46
N PHE A 51 -11.65 12.71 1.69
CA PHE A 51 -12.20 12.30 2.99
C PHE A 51 -11.13 12.39 4.08
N TYR A 52 -9.95 11.84 3.83
CA TYR A 52 -8.85 11.84 4.79
C TYR A 52 -8.32 13.26 5.09
N LEU A 53 -8.25 14.13 4.07
CA LEU A 53 -7.96 15.55 4.27
C LEU A 53 -9.03 16.24 5.12
N SER A 54 -10.32 15.93 4.91
CA SER A 54 -11.42 16.55 5.66
C SER A 54 -11.43 16.24 7.15
N ILE A 55 -10.83 15.11 7.56
CA ILE A 55 -10.71 14.70 8.95
C ILE A 55 -9.33 15.05 9.56
N GLY A 56 -8.52 15.84 8.85
CA GLY A 56 -7.22 16.33 9.34
C GLY A 56 -6.06 15.34 9.24
N GLU A 57 -6.17 14.30 8.40
CA GLU A 57 -5.07 13.35 8.18
C GLU A 57 -4.01 13.92 7.24
N ASP A 58 -2.74 13.67 7.54
CA ASP A 58 -1.61 13.94 6.64
C ASP A 58 -1.55 12.88 5.53
N VAL A 59 -2.34 13.11 4.47
CA VAL A 59 -2.44 12.20 3.32
C VAL A 59 -1.09 11.91 2.66
N PRO A 60 -0.23 12.91 2.35
CA PRO A 60 1.10 12.66 1.80
C PRO A 60 1.94 11.72 2.67
N LYS A 61 2.00 11.99 3.98
CA LYS A 61 2.76 11.15 4.91
C LYS A 61 2.22 9.73 4.99
N ARG A 62 0.90 9.53 5.02
CA ARG A 62 0.30 8.19 5.05
C ARG A 62 0.58 7.39 3.78
N ILE A 63 0.57 8.06 2.63
CA ILE A 63 0.94 7.45 1.36
C ILE A 63 2.40 7.00 1.41
N GLU A 64 3.31 7.87 1.84
CA GLU A 64 4.73 7.55 1.97
C GLU A 64 4.98 6.38 2.93
N GLU A 65 4.40 6.40 4.14
CA GLU A 65 4.52 5.34 5.13
C GLU A 65 4.14 3.96 4.55
N GLY A 66 2.98 3.87 3.88
CA GLY A 66 2.54 2.59 3.32
C GLY A 66 3.31 2.16 2.07
N VAL A 67 3.80 3.12 1.26
CA VAL A 67 4.69 2.80 0.13
C VAL A 67 6.03 2.27 0.64
N ASN A 68 6.61 2.87 1.69
CA ASN A 68 7.85 2.39 2.30
C ASN A 68 7.71 0.97 2.86
N VAL A 69 6.57 0.67 3.51
CA VAL A 69 6.26 -0.71 3.95
C VAL A 69 6.14 -1.65 2.76
N LEU A 70 5.42 -1.26 1.70
CA LEU A 70 5.24 -2.09 0.51
C LEU A 70 6.59 -2.39 -0.17
N VAL A 71 7.44 -1.38 -0.35
CA VAL A 71 8.78 -1.52 -0.95
C VAL A 71 9.69 -2.36 -0.06
N GLY A 72 9.65 -2.17 1.26
CA GLY A 72 10.45 -3.01 2.18
C GLY A 72 10.07 -4.49 2.18
N LEU A 73 8.82 -4.83 1.83
CA LEU A 73 8.33 -6.21 1.78
C LEU A 73 8.45 -6.85 0.39
N TYR A 74 8.30 -6.06 -0.68
CA TYR A 74 8.14 -6.56 -2.05
C TYR A 74 8.95 -5.81 -3.11
N GLY A 75 9.86 -4.92 -2.70
CA GLY A 75 10.87 -4.32 -3.55
C GLY A 75 11.99 -5.28 -3.91
#